data_AF-B4DC16-F1
#
_entry.id   AF-B4DC16-F1
#
_cell.length_a   1.000
_cell.length_b   1.000
_cell.length_c   1.000
_cell.angle_alpha   90.00
_cell.angle_beta   90.00
_cell.angle_gamma   90.00
#
_symmetry.space_group_name_H-M   'P 1'
#
loop_
_entity.id
_entity.type
_entity.pdbx_description
1 polymer ?
#
loop_
_entity_poly.entity_id
_entity_poly.type
_entity_poly.pdbx_seq_one_letter_code
_entity_poly.pdbx_strand_id
1 'polypeptide(L)' 'MAREQTSDHLYLVDGKGEHHIRCHGEVGYPFFGQLILDCLNRTENAMTQEHAFLAADLCLQAQVMATRIE' A
#
# COMPACT_ATOMS: atom_id res chain seq x y z
N MET A 1 -23.37 3.62 -0.06
CA MET A 1 -23.46 2.20 -0.45
C MET A 1 -22.42 1.96 -1.52
N ALA A 2 -21.54 0.96 -1.36
CA ALA A 2 -20.59 0.60 -2.41
C ALA A 2 -21.37 0.18 -3.67
N ARG A 3 -20.87 0.54 -4.86
CA ARG A 3 -21.56 0.32 -6.15
C ARG A 3 -21.69 -1.17 -6.53
N GLU A 4 -20.85 -2.04 -5.97
CA GLU A 4 -20.84 -3.50 -6.16
C GLU A 4 -20.57 -4.19 -4.81
N GLN A 5 -21.00 -5.46 -4.67
CA GLN A 5 -20.82 -6.27 -3.45
C GLN A 5 -19.45 -6.98 -3.39
N THR A 6 -18.63 -6.85 -4.43
CA THR A 6 -17.29 -7.45 -4.51
C THR A 6 -16.27 -6.64 -3.69
N SER A 7 -15.18 -7.28 -3.27
CA SER A 7 -14.04 -6.61 -2.62
C SER A 7 -13.04 -6.09 -3.66
N ASP A 8 -11.97 -5.45 -3.20
CA ASP A 8 -10.79 -5.12 -4.03
C ASP A 8 -11.10 -4.20 -5.22
N HIS A 9 -11.67 -3.03 -4.93
CA HIS A 9 -11.95 -1.99 -5.92
C HIS A 9 -10.95 -0.84 -5.79
N LEU A 10 -10.26 -0.52 -6.90
CA LEU A 10 -9.40 0.66 -7.01
C LEU A 10 -10.11 1.71 -7.86
N TYR A 11 -10.24 2.91 -7.31
CA TYR A 11 -10.73 4.09 -8.02
C TYR A 11 -9.53 5.00 -8.28
N LEU A 12 -9.14 5.13 -9.55
CA LEU A 12 -8.06 6.00 -9.99
C LEU A 12 -8.68 7.22 -10.64
N VAL A 13 -8.38 8.42 -10.13
CA VAL A 13 -8.82 9.68 -10.74
C VAL A 13 -7.60 10.36 -11.33
N ASP A 14 -7.64 10.62 -12.63
CA ASP A 14 -6.61 11.36 -13.35
C ASP A 14 -7.24 12.49 -14.19
N GLY A 15 -6.40 13.25 -14.91
CA GLY A 15 -6.87 14.35 -15.76
C GLY A 15 -7.77 13.93 -16.93
N LYS A 16 -8.00 12.63 -17.14
CA LYS A 16 -8.89 12.07 -18.17
C LYS A 16 -10.21 11.58 -17.59
N GLY A 17 -10.31 11.38 -16.28
CA GLY A 17 -11.55 11.00 -15.60
C GLY A 17 -11.33 10.04 -14.43
N GLU A 18 -12.44 9.46 -13.97
CA GLU A 18 -12.48 8.40 -12.96
C GLU A 18 -12.41 7.04 -13.65
N HIS A 19 -11.46 6.20 -13.22
CA HIS A 19 -11.27 4.83 -13.67
C HIS A 19 -11.59 3.89 -12.52
N HIS A 20 -12.52 2.96 -12.75
CA HIS A 20 -12.87 1.92 -11.79
C HIS A 20 -12.19 0.62 -12.19
N ILE A 21 -11.28 0.14 -11.36
CA ILE A 21 -10.50 -1.07 -11.57
C ILE A 21 -10.98 -2.13 -10.57
N ARG A 22 -11.47 -3.25 -11.09
CA ARG A 22 -11.82 -4.44 -10.30
C ARG A 22 -10.57 -5.29 -10.14
N CYS A 23 -9.95 -5.25 -8.96
CA CYS A 23 -8.72 -5.98 -8.67
C CYS A 23 -8.96 -7.40 -8.14
N HIS A 24 -10.21 -7.72 -7.79
CA HIS A 24 -10.57 -9.02 -7.25
C HIS A 24 -10.21 -10.15 -8.23
N GLY A 25 -9.33 -11.06 -7.80
CA GLY A 25 -8.85 -12.16 -8.63
C GLY A 25 -7.85 -11.79 -9.73
N GLU A 26 -7.61 -10.50 -9.97
CA GLU A 26 -6.69 -10.01 -11.00
C GLU A 26 -5.27 -9.82 -10.48
N VAL A 27 -5.12 -9.56 -9.16
CA VAL A 27 -3.82 -9.27 -8.54
C VAL A 27 -3.62 -10.16 -7.31
N GLY A 28 -2.50 -10.87 -7.26
CA GLY A 28 -2.08 -11.63 -6.08
C GLY A 28 -1.48 -10.74 -4.99
N TYR A 29 -1.00 -11.37 -3.91
CA TYR A 29 -0.35 -10.66 -2.79
C TYR A 29 1.17 -10.96 -2.75
N PRO A 30 1.97 -10.37 -3.65
CA PRO A 30 3.38 -10.75 -3.82
C PRO A 30 4.24 -10.45 -2.59
N PHE A 31 3.90 -9.39 -1.85
CA PHE A 31 4.68 -8.93 -0.69
C PHE A 31 4.76 -9.99 0.41
N PHE A 32 3.64 -10.58 0.84
CA PHE A 32 3.64 -11.49 2.00
C PHE A 32 4.43 -12.77 1.74
N GLY A 33 4.32 -13.33 0.53
CA GLY A 33 5.11 -14.50 0.14
C GLY A 33 6.61 -14.20 0.18
N GLN A 34 7.02 -13.05 -0.36
CA GLN A 34 8.41 -12.63 -0.32
C GLN A 34 8.89 -12.31 1.10
N LEU A 35 8.06 -11.69 1.93
CA LEU A 35 8.40 -11.38 3.32
C LEU A 35 8.65 -12.66 4.15
N ILE A 36 7.84 -13.69 3.97
CA ILE A 36 8.05 -14.99 4.62
C ILE A 36 9.39 -15.60 4.17
N LEU A 37 9.69 -15.56 2.87
CA LEU A 37 10.96 -16.03 2.34
C LEU A 37 12.14 -15.22 2.87
N ASP A 38 12.00 -13.90 3.01
CA ASP A 38 13.00 -13.03 3.60
C ASP A 38 13.30 -13.39 5.07
N CYS A 39 12.27 -13.72 5.85
CA CYS A 39 12.45 -14.22 7.22
C CYS A 39 13.25 -15.54 7.27
N LEU A 40 12.93 -16.49 6.38
CA LEU A 40 13.56 -17.80 6.34
C LEU A 40 15.00 -17.73 5.83
N ASN A 41 15.23 -16.94 4.79
CA ASN A 41 16.50 -16.88 4.06
C ASN A 41 17.40 -15.72 4.49
N ARG A 42 16.93 -14.85 5.40
CA ARG A 42 17.64 -13.64 5.84
C ARG A 42 17.99 -12.71 4.66
N THR A 43 17.00 -12.45 3.82
CA THR A 43 17.10 -11.55 2.66
C THR A 43 16.15 -10.35 2.81
N GLU A 44 16.17 -9.44 1.83
CA GLU A 44 15.31 -8.23 1.79
C GLU A 44 14.66 -8.03 0.41
N ASN A 45 14.20 -9.12 -0.22
CA ASN A 45 13.62 -9.09 -1.57
C ASN A 45 12.24 -8.44 -1.62
N ALA A 46 11.46 -8.54 -0.54
CA ALA A 46 10.15 -7.93 -0.44
C ALA A 46 10.25 -6.40 -0.36
N MET A 47 11.18 -5.91 0.46
CA MET A 47 11.45 -4.50 0.73
C MET A 47 12.71 -4.39 1.60
N THR A 48 13.56 -3.39 1.36
CA THR A 48 14.72 -3.14 2.23
C THR A 48 14.27 -2.58 3.58
N GLN A 49 14.97 -2.95 4.65
CA GLN A 49 14.72 -2.42 5.98
C GLN A 49 14.94 -0.90 6.04
N GLU A 50 15.94 -0.39 5.32
CA GLU A 50 16.19 1.05 5.20
C GLU A 50 14.96 1.80 4.65
N HIS A 51 14.33 1.27 3.59
CA HIS A 51 13.12 1.87 3.03
C HIS A 51 11.96 1.86 4.03
N ALA A 52 11.76 0.75 4.74
CA ALA A 52 10.71 0.62 5.75
C ALA A 52 10.89 1.64 6.89
N PHE A 53 12.12 1.82 7.38
CA PHE A 53 12.41 2.80 8.42
C PHE A 53 12.28 4.25 7.93
N LEU A 54 12.73 4.55 6.72
CA LEU A 54 12.59 5.88 6.15
C LEU A 54 11.11 6.27 6.00
N ALA A 55 10.26 5.35 5.52
CA ALA A 55 8.83 5.59 5.44
C ALA A 55 8.22 5.87 6.83
N ALA A 56 8.62 5.11 7.84
CA ALA A 56 8.16 5.32 9.22
C ALA A 56 8.60 6.68 9.79
N ASP A 57 9.87 7.07 9.59
CA ASP A 57 10.41 8.36 10.02
C ASP A 57 9.68 9.53 9.36
N LEU A 58 9.49 9.48 8.04
CA LEU A 58 8.74 10.50 7.30
C LEU A 58 7.29 10.63 7.81
N CYS A 59 6.62 9.51 8.09
CA CYS A 59 5.28 9.53 8.68
C CYS A 59 5.26 10.22 10.05
N LEU A 60 6.24 9.94 10.91
CA LEU A 60 6.35 10.59 12.22
C LEU A 60 6.62 12.09 12.09
N GLN A 61 7.54 12.50 11.22
CA GLN A 61 7.82 13.92 10.97
C GLN A 61 6.59 14.65 10.43
N ALA A 62 5.88 14.05 9.46
CA ALA A 62 4.65 14.61 8.92
C ALA A 62 3.59 14.80 10.02
N GLN A 63 3.44 13.82 10.90
CA GLN A 63 2.49 13.89 12.02
C GLN A 63 2.85 14.98 13.04
N VAL A 64 4.14 15.21 13.30
CA VAL A 64 4.61 16.32 14.16
C VAL A 64 4.30 17.69 13.54
N MET A 65 4.39 17.81 12.21
CA MET A 65 4.09 19.06 11.49
C MET A 65 2.60 19.28 11.21
N ALA A 66 1.76 18.27 11.44
CA ALA A 66 0.35 18.34 11.12
C ALA A 66 -0.39 19.37 11.98
N THR A 67 -1.20 20.22 11.35
CA THR A 67 -2.14 21.10 12.05
C THR A 67 -3.46 20.36 12.26
N ARG A 68 -3.98 20.35 13.49
CA ARG A 68 -5.29 19.77 13.77
C ARG A 68 -6.38 20.65 13.17
N ILE A 69 -7.20 20.07 12.30
CA ILE A 69 -8.37 20.74 11.73
C ILE A 69 -9.57 20.26 12.57
N GLU A 70 -10.28 21.21 13.20
CA GLU A 70 -11.53 20.98 13.93
C GLU A 70 -12.74 21.35 13.08
#